data_AF-A0A520ZME7-F1
#
_entry.id   AF-A0A520ZME7-F1
#
_cell.length_a   1.000
_cell.length_b   1.000
_cell.length_c   1.000
_cell.angle_alpha   90.00
_cell.angle_beta   90.00
_cell.angle_gamma   90.00
#
_symmetry.space_group_name_H-M   'P 1'
#
loop_
_entity.id
_entity.type
_entity.pdbx_description
1 polymer ?
#
loop_
_entity_poly.entity_id
_entity_poly.type
_entity_poly.pdbx_seq_one_letter_code
_entity_poly.pdbx_strand_id
1 'polypeptide(L)' 'ETAGAEAMPLQRSAQTGVLTDLSYVQLVGEGVAALDVGFPMRYSHSSREVVDLRDLESLRDLLIAALARIGPEFSLSRD' A
#
# COMPACT_ATOMS: atom_id res chain seq x y z
N GLU A 1 7.85 -9.24 -0.39
CA GLU A 1 8.83 -9.79 -1.35
C GLU A 1 9.45 -8.70 -2.22
N THR A 2 8.66 -7.99 -3.03
CA THR A 2 9.13 -6.92 -3.94
C THR A 2 10.11 -5.94 -3.30
N ALA A 3 9.73 -5.28 -2.19
CA ALA A 3 10.62 -4.33 -1.53
C ALA A 3 11.95 -4.94 -1.08
N GLY A 4 11.96 -6.22 -0.68
CA GLY A 4 13.19 -6.93 -0.33
C GLY A 4 14.09 -7.18 -1.54
N ALA A 5 13.50 -7.53 -2.68
CA ALA A 5 14.24 -7.72 -3.95
C ALA A 5 14.83 -6.41 -4.48
N GLU A 6 14.12 -5.29 -4.29
CA GLU A 6 14.56 -3.95 -4.70
C GLU A 6 15.38 -3.20 -3.62
N ALA A 7 15.68 -3.86 -2.48
CA ALA A 7 16.35 -3.26 -1.33
C ALA A 7 15.70 -1.95 -0.82
N MET A 8 14.37 -1.86 -0.92
CA MET A 8 13.59 -0.70 -0.51
C MET A 8 13.15 -0.83 0.97
N PRO A 9 13.28 0.25 1.77
CA PRO A 9 12.79 0.25 3.14
C PRO A 9 11.25 0.24 3.16
N LEU A 10 10.66 -0.47 4.12
CA LEU A 10 9.23 -0.44 4.41
C LEU A 10 8.98 -0.02 5.85
N GLN A 11 7.91 0.74 6.05
CA GLN A 11 7.38 1.07 7.37
C GLN A 11 6.05 0.34 7.59
N ARG A 12 5.79 -0.07 8.83
CA ARG A 12 4.51 -0.65 9.22
C ARG A 12 3.66 0.44 9.86
N SER A 13 2.39 0.52 9.45
CA SER A 13 1.41 1.43 10.00
C SER A 13 0.27 0.63 10.59
N ALA A 14 -0.06 0.88 11.85
CA ALA A 14 -1.25 0.37 12.51
C ALA A 14 -1.96 1.57 13.14
N GLN A 15 -3.23 1.77 12.77
CA GLN A 15 -4.00 2.96 13.13
C GLN A 15 -5.33 2.53 13.72
N THR A 16 -5.79 3.24 14.75
CA THR A 16 -7.11 3.00 15.37
C THR A 16 -8.06 4.11 14.92
N GLY A 17 -9.27 3.73 14.48
CA GLY A 17 -10.29 4.69 14.06
C GLY A 17 -10.06 5.30 12.67
N VAL A 18 -9.13 4.76 11.88
CA VAL A 18 -8.96 5.12 10.47
C VAL A 18 -9.62 4.05 9.62
N LEU A 19 -10.53 4.48 8.75
CA LEU A 19 -11.25 3.65 7.79
C LEU A 19 -10.89 4.10 6.37
N THR A 20 -10.55 3.13 5.53
CA THR A 20 -10.31 3.26 4.09
C THR A 20 -11.29 2.36 3.33
N ASP A 21 -11.36 2.51 2.01
CA ASP A 21 -12.17 1.63 1.17
C ASP A 21 -11.81 0.14 1.35
N LEU A 22 -10.52 -0.16 1.60
CA LEU A 22 -10.03 -1.52 1.84
C LEU A 22 -10.34 -2.08 3.24
N SER A 23 -10.86 -1.26 4.16
CA SER A 23 -11.22 -1.71 5.51
C SER A 23 -12.26 -2.83 5.52
N TYR A 24 -13.13 -2.89 4.50
CA TYR A 24 -14.18 -3.90 4.40
C TYR A 24 -14.24 -4.65 3.06
N VAL A 25 -13.63 -4.13 1.98
CA VAL A 25 -13.69 -4.75 0.64
C VAL A 25 -13.25 -6.23 0.64
N GLN A 26 -12.28 -6.58 1.48
CA GLN A 26 -11.81 -7.95 1.63
C GLN A 26 -12.82 -8.90 2.29
N LEU A 27 -13.84 -8.36 2.99
CA LEU A 27 -14.84 -9.10 3.78
C LEU A 27 -16.22 -9.15 3.11
N VAL A 28 -16.46 -8.35 2.07
CA VAL A 28 -17.77 -8.25 1.42
C VAL A 28 -17.87 -9.24 0.26
N GLY A 29 -18.96 -10.01 0.22
CA GLY A 29 -19.17 -11.06 -0.79
C GLY A 29 -18.10 -12.15 -0.67
N GLU A 30 -17.51 -12.54 -1.81
CA GLU A 30 -16.36 -13.47 -1.84
C GLU A 30 -15.02 -12.78 -1.47
N GLY A 31 -15.04 -11.46 -1.29
CA GLY A 31 -13.86 -10.66 -0.92
C GLY A 31 -12.83 -10.51 -2.03
N VAL A 32 -12.18 -9.35 -2.11
CA VAL A 32 -11.10 -9.07 -3.07
C VAL A 32 -9.75 -9.13 -2.37
N ALA A 33 -8.74 -9.73 -3.02
CA ALA A 33 -7.37 -9.70 -2.51
C ALA A 33 -6.89 -8.26 -2.60
N ALA A 34 -6.61 -7.66 -1.45
CA ALA A 34 -6.39 -6.24 -1.33
C ALA A 34 -5.21 -5.94 -0.41
N LEU A 35 -4.50 -4.85 -0.70
CA LEU A 35 -3.35 -4.40 0.07
C LEU A 35 -3.35 -2.87 0.13
N ASP A 36 -3.43 -2.33 1.34
CA ASP A 36 -3.23 -0.90 1.59
C ASP A 36 -1.72 -0.60 1.65
N VAL A 37 -1.27 0.32 0.80
CA VAL A 37 0.08 0.90 0.83
C VAL A 37 -0.03 2.41 0.74
N GLY A 38 0.90 3.12 1.38
CA GLY A 38 0.91 4.57 1.40
C GLY A 38 2.28 5.10 1.80
N PHE A 39 2.37 6.42 1.89
CA PHE A 39 3.56 7.13 2.34
C PHE A 39 3.23 7.97 3.60
N PRO A 40 4.22 8.30 4.45
CA PRO A 40 4.00 9.14 5.61
C PRO A 40 3.53 10.55 5.22
N MET A 41 2.46 11.00 5.84
CA MET A 41 1.96 12.35 5.69
C MET A 41 1.48 12.93 7.03
N ARG A 42 1.38 14.26 7.09
CA ARG A 42 0.76 14.98 8.20
C ARG A 42 -0.39 15.84 7.70
N TYR A 43 -1.39 15.98 8.57
CA TYR A 43 -2.57 16.81 8.33
C TYR A 43 -3.39 16.36 7.11
N SER A 44 -3.62 15.05 6.94
CA SER A 44 -4.50 14.56 5.87
C SER A 44 -5.87 15.23 6.00
N HIS A 45 -6.47 15.58 4.85
CA HIS A 45 -7.74 16.31 4.74
C HIS A 45 -7.67 17.79 5.15
N SER A 46 -6.47 18.32 5.46
CA SER A 46 -6.26 19.76 5.63
C SER A 46 -6.14 20.44 4.26
N SER A 47 -6.43 21.74 4.18
CA SER A 47 -6.11 22.55 2.99
C SER A 47 -4.60 22.65 2.72
N ARG A 48 -3.77 22.27 3.70
CA ARG A 48 -2.31 22.22 3.61
C ARG A 48 -1.80 20.93 4.23
N GLU A 49 -1.56 19.95 3.37
CA GLU A 49 -0.93 18.68 3.72
C GLU A 49 0.60 18.81 3.70
N VAL A 50 1.28 17.98 4.49
CA VAL A 50 2.76 18.00 4.59
C VAL A 50 3.30 16.60 4.41
N VAL A 51 4.21 16.44 3.47
CA VAL A 51 4.79 15.16 3.03
C VAL A 51 6.27 15.35 2.70
N ASP A 52 7.04 14.27 2.73
CA ASP A 52 8.35 14.23 2.08
C ASP A 52 8.17 13.72 0.64
N LEU A 53 8.61 14.48 -0.35
CA LEU A 53 8.48 14.07 -1.76
C LEU A 53 9.24 12.77 -2.07
N ARG A 54 10.29 12.47 -1.31
CA ARG A 54 11.06 11.23 -1.46
C ARG A 54 10.25 10.00 -1.05
N ASP A 55 9.31 10.14 -0.12
CA ASP A 55 8.43 9.04 0.27
C ASP A 55 7.40 8.75 -0.82
N LEU A 56 6.91 9.79 -1.51
CA LEU A 56 6.03 9.64 -2.67
C LEU A 56 6.76 8.96 -3.85
N GLU A 57 8.00 9.38 -4.13
CA GLU A 57 8.85 8.73 -5.15
C GLU A 57 9.14 7.27 -4.80
N SER A 58 9.44 6.99 -3.54
CA SER A 58 9.67 5.61 -3.06
C SER A 58 8.41 4.75 -3.19
N LEU A 59 7.22 5.30 -2.90
CA LEU A 59 5.97 4.58 -3.12
C LEU A 59 5.73 4.30 -4.62
N ARG A 60 5.98 5.28 -5.50
CA ARG A 60 5.89 5.10 -6.95
C ARG A 60 6.77 3.94 -7.41
N ASP A 61 8.04 3.92 -6.99
CA ASP A 61 8.99 2.89 -7.42
C ASP A 61 8.59 1.51 -6.91
N LEU A 62 8.10 1.42 -5.68
CA LEU A 62 7.58 0.17 -5.12
C LEU A 62 6.37 -0.34 -5.90
N LEU A 63 5.43 0.53 -6.26
CA LEU A 63 4.24 0.18 -7.02
C LEU A 63 4.61 -0.31 -8.42
N ILE A 64 5.52 0.37 -9.12
CA ILE A 64 5.99 -0.05 -10.44
C ILE A 64 6.64 -1.43 -10.36
N ALA A 65 7.56 -1.63 -9.41
CA ALA A 65 8.24 -2.91 -9.22
C ALA A 65 7.28 -4.04 -8.82
N ALA A 66 6.24 -3.74 -8.04
CA ALA A 66 5.24 -4.73 -7.64
C ALA A 66 4.33 -5.11 -8.80
N LEU A 67 3.79 -4.13 -9.53
CA LEU A 67 2.89 -4.35 -10.66
C LEU A 67 3.58 -5.16 -11.77
N ALA A 68 4.86 -4.92 -12.03
CA ALA A 68 5.64 -5.69 -13.01
C ALA A 68 5.76 -7.18 -12.67
N ARG A 69 5.52 -7.57 -11.41
CA ARG A 69 5.57 -8.96 -10.93
C ARG A 69 4.18 -9.59 -10.82
N ILE A 70 3.10 -8.85 -11.08
CA ILE A 70 1.74 -9.39 -11.14
C ILE A 70 1.51 -9.93 -12.55
N GLY A 71 1.65 -11.24 -12.69
CA GLY A 71 1.39 -11.98 -13.92
C GLY A 71 0.49 -13.19 -13.69
N PRO A 72 0.30 -14.06 -14.70
CA PRO A 72 -0.56 -15.25 -14.60
C PRO A 72 -0.20 -16.19 -13.45
N GLU A 73 1.08 -16.21 -13.05
CA GLU A 73 1.62 -17.05 -11.97
C GLU A 73 1.51 -16.39 -10.58
N PHE A 74 0.94 -15.19 -10.48
CA PHE A 74 0.81 -14.50 -9.22
C PHE A 74 -0.22 -15.21 -8.32
N SER A 75 0.25 -15.72 -7.18
CA SER A 75 -0.63 -16.40 -6.22
C SER A 75 -1.55 -15.41 -5.52
N LEU A 76 -2.86 -15.69 -5.59
CA LEU A 76 -3.89 -14.99 -4.82
C LEU A 76 -4.33 -15.77 -3.56
N SER A 77 -3.59 -16.84 -3.20
CA SER A 77 -3.84 -17.58 -1.95
C SER A 77 -3.67 -16.64 -0.76
N ARG A 78 -4.58 -16.76 0.20
CA ARG A 78 -4.67 -15.92 1.41
C ARG A 78 -4.38 -16.74 2.69
N ASP A 79 -3.88 -17.96 2.52
CA ASP A 79 -3.58 -18.93 3.60
C ASP A 79 -2.27 -18.61 4.34
#